data_AF-A0A914NTK2-F1
#
_entry.id   AF-A0A914NTK2-F1
#
_cell.length_a   1.000
_cell.length_b   1.000
_cell.length_c   1.000
_cell.angle_alpha   90.00
_cell.angle_beta   90.00
_cell.angle_gamma   90.00
#
_symmetry.space_group_name_H-M   'P 1'
#
loop_
_entity.id
_entity.type
_entity.pdbx_description
1 polymer ?
#
loop_
_entity_poly.entity_id
_entity_poly.type
_entity_poly.pdbx_seq_one_letter_code
_entity_poly.pdbx_strand_id
1 'polypeptide(L)'
;MHINGTQVFEGNSLMAYKSIFDYELTYPQSVKNSYLSVAGYYDDGATQTYPGVDSNGYGVKSRKRLFLDEDGNPRSAQFMAKLDVDICNQPRYLVNQCEVDIELLPNESSFLLSAPWDTAPKYHLEILACKLYVKKIELMDSLAFDIAKNLK
;
A
#
# COMPACT_ATOMS: atom_id res chain seq x y z
N MET A 1 0.83 -15.47 -0.58
CA MET A 1 1.19 -15.37 -2.02
C MET A 1 1.74 -16.72 -2.45
N HIS A 2 1.20 -17.25 -3.54
CA HIS A 2 1.63 -18.51 -4.12
C HIS A 2 2.15 -18.27 -5.54
N ILE A 3 3.17 -19.03 -5.92
CA ILE A 3 3.67 -19.11 -7.29
C ILE A 3 3.67 -20.58 -7.70
N ASN A 4 2.94 -20.91 -8.76
CA ASN A 4 2.77 -22.29 -9.24
C ASN A 4 2.37 -23.25 -8.10
N GLY A 5 1.42 -22.85 -7.26
CA GLY A 5 0.96 -23.61 -6.09
C GLY A 5 1.93 -23.66 -4.90
N THR A 6 3.15 -23.11 -5.02
CA THR A 6 4.12 -23.05 -3.92
C THR A 6 3.95 -21.74 -3.15
N GLN A 7 3.77 -21.83 -1.84
CA GLN A 7 3.70 -20.64 -0.99
C GLN A 7 5.08 -19.98 -0.91
N VAL A 8 5.19 -18.77 -1.44
CA VAL A 8 6.44 -17.98 -1.44
C VAL A 8 6.46 -16.91 -0.38
N PHE A 9 5.29 -16.51 0.12
CA PHE A 9 5.15 -15.53 1.18
C PHE A 9 3.85 -15.74 1.96
N GLU A 10 3.96 -15.68 3.29
CA GLU A 10 2.84 -15.66 4.22
C GLU A 10 2.72 -14.29 4.86
N GLY A 11 1.55 -13.66 4.68
CA GLY A 11 1.22 -12.43 5.39
C GLY A 11 0.55 -12.75 6.72
N ASN A 12 0.92 -12.02 7.78
CA ASN A 12 0.17 -11.98 9.03
C ASN A 12 -0.23 -10.52 9.34
N SER A 13 -1.04 -10.32 10.39
CA SER A 13 -1.47 -8.98 10.82
C SER A 13 -0.31 -8.06 11.26
N LEU A 14 0.87 -8.62 11.55
CA LEU A 14 2.05 -7.83 11.92
C LEU A 14 2.75 -7.19 10.70
N MET A 15 2.46 -7.65 9.48
CA MET A 15 3.02 -7.07 8.26
C MET A 15 2.68 -5.59 8.12
N ALA A 16 1.50 -5.17 8.57
CA ALA A 16 1.11 -3.77 8.53
C ALA A 16 2.02 -2.88 9.40
N TYR A 17 2.42 -3.37 10.57
CA TYR A 17 3.37 -2.68 11.44
C TYR A 17 4.76 -2.63 10.82
N LYS A 18 5.23 -3.75 10.24
CA LYS A 18 6.49 -3.80 9.50
C LYS A 18 6.52 -2.73 8.41
N SER A 19 5.49 -2.67 7.56
CA SER A 19 5.41 -1.68 6.49
C SER A 19 5.43 -0.26 7.02
N ILE A 20 4.70 0.05 8.11
CA ILE A 20 4.74 1.38 8.73
C ILE A 20 6.16 1.72 9.18
N PHE A 21 6.84 0.83 9.91
CA PHE A 21 8.21 1.08 10.37
C PHE A 21 9.19 1.23 9.20
N ASP A 22 9.06 0.40 8.18
CA ASP A 22 9.90 0.48 6.98
C ASP A 22 9.72 1.84 6.29
N TYR A 23 8.48 2.32 6.14
CA TYR A 23 8.23 3.65 5.59
C TYR A 23 8.79 4.77 6.47
N GLU A 24 8.56 4.67 7.79
CA GLU A 24 8.96 5.72 8.74
C GLU A 24 10.48 5.85 8.87
N LEU A 25 11.20 4.73 8.85
CA LEU A 25 12.65 4.67 9.08
C LEU A 25 13.47 4.77 7.78
N THR A 26 12.94 4.34 6.63
CA THR A 26 13.69 4.29 5.37
C THR A 26 13.66 5.61 4.61
N TYR A 27 12.51 6.30 4.59
CA TYR A 27 12.33 7.47 3.71
C TYR A 27 12.48 8.79 4.49
N PRO A 28 13.15 9.80 3.91
CA PRO A 28 13.13 11.15 4.48
C PRO A 28 11.75 11.79 4.29
N GLN A 29 11.39 12.75 5.16
CA GLN A 29 10.07 13.37 5.17
C GLN A 29 9.66 14.00 3.83
N SER A 30 10.62 14.54 3.06
CA SER A 30 10.37 15.09 1.72
C SER A 30 9.87 14.05 0.72
N VAL A 31 10.33 12.80 0.82
CA VAL A 31 9.87 11.70 -0.02
C VAL A 31 8.51 11.20 0.46
N LYS A 32 8.29 11.14 1.77
CA LYS A 32 6.98 10.75 2.33
C LYS A 32 5.88 11.72 1.88
N ASN A 33 6.14 13.02 1.97
CA ASN A 33 5.18 14.07 1.58
C ASN A 33 4.87 14.09 0.07
N SER A 34 5.78 13.61 -0.78
CA SER A 34 5.58 13.56 -2.22
C SER A 34 5.07 12.20 -2.68
N TYR A 35 5.90 11.16 -2.58
CA TYR A 35 5.62 9.83 -3.13
C TYR A 35 4.56 9.07 -2.34
N LEU A 36 4.61 9.10 -1.00
CA LEU A 36 3.66 8.35 -0.17
C LEU A 36 2.29 9.03 -0.05
N SER A 37 2.16 10.29 -0.48
CA SER A 37 0.86 10.97 -0.54
C SER A 37 -0.16 10.23 -1.42
N VAL A 38 0.31 9.57 -2.48
CA VAL A 38 -0.50 8.70 -3.37
C VAL A 38 -1.00 7.45 -2.65
N ALA A 39 -0.26 6.97 -1.66
CA ALA A 39 -0.67 5.89 -0.76
C ALA A 39 -1.53 6.39 0.42
N GLY A 40 -1.87 7.68 0.46
CA GLY A 40 -2.68 8.30 1.51
C GLY A 40 -1.88 8.76 2.73
N TYR A 41 -0.55 8.83 2.63
CA TYR A 41 0.29 9.29 3.74
C TYR A 41 0.16 10.80 3.97
N TYR A 42 -0.18 11.18 5.20
CA TYR A 42 -0.12 12.56 5.68
C TYR A 42 0.40 12.55 7.11
N ASP A 43 1.50 13.25 7.32
CA ASP A 43 2.04 13.50 8.64
C ASP A 43 1.09 14.42 9.44
N ASP A 44 0.91 14.10 10.71
CA ASP A 44 0.16 14.95 11.64
C ASP A 44 0.98 16.17 12.09
N GLY A 45 2.29 16.19 11.80
CA GLY A 45 3.21 17.31 11.95
C GLY A 45 3.81 17.44 13.35
N ALA A 46 4.84 18.29 13.48
CA ALA A 46 5.58 18.51 14.73
C ALA A 46 4.75 19.13 15.88
N THR A 47 3.53 19.57 15.60
CA THR A 47 2.66 20.29 16.54
C THR A 47 1.72 19.40 17.37
N GLN A 48 1.73 18.08 17.20
CA GLN A 48 1.00 17.19 18.11
C GLN A 48 1.69 17.16 19.48
N THR A 49 1.27 18.07 20.35
CA THR A 49 1.80 18.26 21.71
C THR A 49 1.07 17.36 22.74
N TYR A 50 0.04 16.63 22.32
CA TYR A 50 -0.85 15.88 23.20
C TYR A 50 -0.97 14.41 22.78
N PRO A 51 -1.22 13.47 23.71
CA PRO A 51 -1.46 12.08 23.40
C PRO A 51 -2.86 11.94 22.78
N GLY A 52 -2.99 12.20 21.48
CA GLY A 52 -4.26 12.08 20.79
C GLY A 52 -4.29 12.76 19.42
N VAL A 53 -5.16 12.24 18.56
CA VAL A 53 -5.35 12.73 17.19
C VAL A 53 -6.33 13.90 17.22
N ASP A 54 -5.82 15.13 17.25
CA ASP A 54 -6.63 16.36 17.23
C ASP A 54 -7.48 16.42 15.94
N SER A 55 -8.81 16.60 16.08
CA SER A 55 -9.73 16.77 14.94
C SER A 55 -9.35 17.97 14.07
N ASN A 56 -8.66 18.96 14.65
CA ASN A 56 -8.14 20.11 13.96
C ASN A 56 -6.72 19.95 13.41
N GLY A 57 -6.07 18.82 13.68
CA GLY A 57 -4.73 18.49 13.22
C GLY A 57 -4.62 18.48 11.70
N TYR A 58 -3.44 18.88 11.20
CA TYR A 58 -3.18 18.98 9.77
C TYR A 58 -3.35 17.64 9.06
N GLY A 59 -2.77 16.55 9.59
CA GLY A 59 -2.83 15.23 8.97
C GLY A 59 -4.25 14.64 8.96
N VAL A 60 -5.05 14.88 10.01
CA VAL A 60 -6.47 14.48 10.06
C VAL A 60 -7.29 15.19 8.98
N LYS A 61 -7.17 16.52 8.90
CA LYS A 61 -7.87 17.32 7.88
C LYS A 61 -7.48 16.90 6.47
N SER A 62 -6.19 16.64 6.26
CA SER A 62 -5.66 16.23 4.96
C SER A 62 -6.15 14.84 4.54
N ARG A 63 -6.12 13.86 5.46
CA ARG A 63 -6.67 12.51 5.21
C ARG A 63 -8.18 12.55 4.97
N LYS A 64 -8.93 13.33 5.75
CA LYS A 64 -10.38 13.52 5.55
C LYS A 64 -10.68 14.08 4.16
N ARG A 65 -9.87 15.03 3.68
CA ARG A 65 -10.05 15.65 2.36
C ARG A 65 -9.97 14.65 1.20
N LEU A 66 -9.24 13.54 1.34
CA LEU A 66 -9.15 12.51 0.29
C LEU A 66 -10.52 11.89 -0.06
N PHE A 67 -11.41 11.86 0.93
CA PHE A 67 -12.77 11.31 0.85
C PHE A 67 -13.83 12.39 0.57
N LEU A 68 -13.43 13.61 0.18
CA LEU A 68 -14.33 14.68 -0.21
C LEU A 68 -14.06 15.13 -1.64
N ASP A 69 -15.09 15.56 -2.36
CA ASP A 69 -14.96 16.25 -3.65
C ASP A 69 -14.57 17.73 -3.48
N GLU A 70 -14.51 18.48 -4.58
CA GLU A 70 -14.13 19.90 -4.59
C GLU A 70 -15.15 20.78 -3.84
N ASP A 71 -16.42 20.36 -3.83
CA ASP A 71 -17.54 21.04 -3.16
C ASP A 71 -17.70 20.60 -1.69
N GLY A 72 -16.93 19.60 -1.25
CA GLY A 72 -16.95 19.07 0.11
C GLY A 72 -17.95 17.94 0.35
N ASN A 73 -18.53 17.33 -0.69
CA ASN A 73 -19.40 16.17 -0.55
C ASN A 73 -18.59 14.86 -0.44
N PRO A 74 -19.13 13.83 0.24
CA PRO A 74 -18.46 12.53 0.36
C PRO A 74 -18.21 11.87 -1.00
N ARG A 75 -17.01 11.33 -1.17
CA ARG A 75 -16.62 10.52 -2.34
C ARG A 75 -15.73 9.35 -1.94
N SER A 76 -15.61 8.38 -2.83
CA SER A 76 -14.62 7.32 -2.72
C SER A 76 -13.22 7.86 -3.02
N ALA A 77 -12.25 7.49 -2.18
CA ALA A 77 -10.83 7.77 -2.42
C ALA A 77 -10.17 6.64 -3.23
N GLN A 78 -9.14 6.98 -4.00
CA GLN A 78 -8.30 6.02 -4.71
C GLN A 78 -6.88 6.13 -4.19
N PHE A 79 -6.25 4.98 -3.97
CA PHE A 79 -4.89 4.88 -3.45
C PHE A 79 -4.08 3.97 -4.35
N MET A 80 -2.78 4.24 -4.45
CA MET A 80 -1.84 3.36 -5.12
C MET A 80 -0.60 3.17 -4.27
N ALA A 81 -0.25 1.92 -4.00
CA ALA A 81 0.92 1.53 -3.24
C ALA A 81 1.60 0.32 -3.88
N LYS A 82 2.88 0.13 -3.57
CA LYS A 82 3.60 -1.10 -3.92
C LYS A 82 3.23 -2.21 -2.93
N LEU A 83 3.26 -3.45 -3.39
CA LEU A 83 3.15 -4.61 -2.51
C LEU A 83 4.44 -4.74 -1.72
N ASP A 84 4.35 -4.62 -0.39
CA ASP A 84 5.49 -4.75 0.51
C ASP A 84 5.79 -6.24 0.79
N VAL A 85 6.19 -6.94 -0.27
CA VAL A 85 6.58 -8.35 -0.25
C VAL A 85 7.93 -8.46 -0.94
N ASP A 86 8.88 -9.18 -0.34
CA ASP A 86 10.27 -9.25 -0.81
C ASP A 86 10.37 -9.67 -2.28
N ILE A 87 9.54 -10.61 -2.72
CA ILE A 87 9.53 -11.10 -4.11
C ILE A 87 9.08 -10.06 -5.13
N CYS A 88 8.33 -9.03 -4.70
CA CYS A 88 7.91 -7.89 -5.51
C CYS A 88 8.94 -6.76 -5.53
N ASN A 89 9.89 -6.77 -4.60
CA ASN A 89 10.92 -5.73 -4.42
C ASN A 89 12.31 -6.13 -4.95
N GLN A 90 12.45 -7.32 -5.54
CA GLN A 90 13.69 -7.75 -6.21
C GLN A 90 13.83 -7.18 -7.63
N PRO A 91 15.07 -7.07 -8.16
CA PRO A 91 15.30 -6.58 -9.53
C PRO A 91 14.99 -7.61 -10.64
N ARG A 92 14.57 -8.83 -10.28
CA ARG A 92 14.34 -9.94 -11.23
C ARG A 92 12.88 -10.03 -11.64
N TYR A 93 12.65 -10.42 -12.89
CA TYR A 93 11.31 -10.68 -13.42
C TYR A 93 10.94 -12.15 -13.24
N LEU A 94 9.65 -12.42 -13.07
CA LEU A 94 9.11 -13.76 -13.18
C LEU A 94 9.16 -14.21 -14.64
N VAL A 95 9.47 -15.48 -14.85
CA VAL A 95 9.43 -16.09 -16.19
C VAL A 95 7.99 -16.24 -16.67
N ASN A 96 7.80 -16.32 -17.98
CA ASN A 96 6.48 -16.58 -18.56
C ASN A 96 5.92 -17.92 -18.06
N GLN A 97 4.58 -18.03 -18.09
CA GLN A 97 3.83 -19.22 -17.65
C GLN A 97 3.93 -19.53 -16.15
N CYS A 98 4.32 -18.56 -15.33
CA CYS A 98 4.09 -18.63 -13.88
C CYS A 98 2.64 -18.22 -13.55
N GLU A 99 1.96 -19.07 -12.79
CA GLU A 99 0.71 -18.73 -12.11
C GLU A 99 1.06 -18.05 -10.79
N VAL A 100 0.43 -16.91 -10.51
CA VAL A 100 0.70 -16.11 -9.31
C VAL A 100 -0.61 -15.77 -8.62
N ASP A 101 -0.80 -16.29 -7.42
CA ASP A 101 -1.96 -16.03 -6.59
C ASP A 101 -1.60 -15.08 -5.46
N ILE A 102 -2.30 -13.95 -5.42
CA ILE A 102 -2.14 -12.90 -4.41
C ILE A 102 -3.46 -12.74 -3.68
N GLU A 103 -3.42 -13.01 -2.37
CA GLU A 103 -4.53 -12.78 -1.47
C GLU A 103 -4.21 -11.57 -0.58
N LEU A 104 -5.17 -10.65 -0.47
CA LEU A 104 -5.05 -9.43 0.33
C LEU A 104 -6.08 -9.48 1.45
N LEU A 105 -5.60 -9.47 2.69
CA LEU A 105 -6.43 -9.44 3.88
C LEU A 105 -6.32 -8.06 4.53
N PRO A 106 -7.41 -7.27 4.61
CA PRO A 106 -7.37 -5.98 5.29
C PRO A 106 -7.20 -6.18 6.80
N ASN A 107 -6.46 -5.25 7.44
CA ASN A 107 -6.41 -5.19 8.89
C ASN A 107 -7.74 -4.68 9.47
N GLU A 108 -7.90 -4.78 10.78
CA GLU A 108 -9.07 -4.24 11.47
C GLU A 108 -9.22 -2.73 11.22
N SER A 109 -10.46 -2.24 11.13
CA SER A 109 -10.72 -0.82 10.88
C SER A 109 -10.17 0.09 11.98
N SER A 110 -10.03 -0.42 13.21
CA SER A 110 -9.39 0.25 14.35
C SER A 110 -7.92 0.59 14.09
N PHE A 111 -7.23 -0.25 13.32
CA PHE A 111 -5.84 -0.04 12.93
C PHE A 111 -5.72 0.88 11.70
N LEU A 112 -6.62 0.71 10.72
CA LEU A 112 -6.56 1.41 9.44
C LEU A 112 -7.00 2.88 9.52
N LEU A 113 -7.91 3.20 10.45
CA LEU A 113 -8.54 4.52 10.53
C LEU A 113 -8.24 5.18 11.87
N SER A 114 -7.67 6.37 11.80
CA SER A 114 -7.47 7.22 12.97
C SER A 114 -8.65 8.18 13.09
N ALA A 115 -9.50 7.97 14.10
CA ALA A 115 -10.62 8.85 14.40
C ALA A 115 -10.21 9.89 15.45
N PRO A 116 -10.70 11.14 15.34
CA PRO A 116 -10.52 12.11 16.40
C PRO A 116 -11.22 11.66 17.69
N TRP A 117 -10.61 11.99 18.83
CA TRP A 117 -11.06 11.60 20.17
C TRP A 117 -12.34 12.32 20.62
N ASP A 118 -12.64 13.47 20.03
CA ASP A 118 -13.72 14.38 20.46
C ASP A 118 -15.14 13.89 20.12
N THR A 119 -15.27 12.99 19.15
CA THR A 119 -16.56 12.64 18.54
C THR A 119 -16.93 11.15 18.62
N ALA A 120 -15.97 10.29 19.04
CA ALA A 120 -16.09 8.82 19.08
C ALA A 120 -16.82 8.15 17.87
N PRO A 121 -16.62 8.60 16.61
CA PRO A 121 -17.27 7.95 15.47
C PRO A 121 -16.60 6.60 15.19
N LYS A 122 -17.41 5.57 14.91
CA LYS A 122 -16.91 4.28 14.42
C LYS A 122 -16.90 4.31 12.90
N TYR A 123 -15.71 4.41 12.31
CA TYR A 123 -15.52 4.30 10.87
C TYR A 123 -15.15 2.86 10.48
N HIS A 124 -15.59 2.45 9.30
CA HIS A 124 -15.22 1.18 8.68
C HIS A 124 -14.62 1.45 7.30
N LEU A 125 -13.53 0.76 6.96
CA LEU A 125 -12.96 0.82 5.62
C LEU A 125 -13.62 -0.25 4.74
N GLU A 126 -14.25 0.21 3.66
CA GLU A 126 -14.79 -0.67 2.62
C GLU A 126 -13.94 -0.54 1.34
N ILE A 127 -13.51 -1.69 0.79
CA ILE A 127 -12.75 -1.74 -0.46
C ILE A 127 -13.73 -2.00 -1.60
N LEU A 128 -13.96 -0.99 -2.44
CA LEU A 128 -14.91 -1.09 -3.56
C LEU A 128 -14.33 -1.83 -4.77
N ALA A 129 -13.04 -1.63 -5.05
CA ALA A 129 -12.33 -2.27 -6.14
C ALA A 129 -10.82 -2.29 -5.88
N CYS A 130 -10.14 -3.32 -6.38
CA CYS A 130 -8.69 -3.42 -6.37
C CYS A 130 -8.17 -3.70 -7.78
N LYS A 131 -7.05 -3.09 -8.16
CA LYS A 131 -6.36 -3.33 -9.43
C LYS A 131 -4.88 -3.57 -9.18
N LEU A 132 -4.36 -4.64 -9.77
CA LEU A 132 -2.93 -4.94 -9.73
C LEU A 132 -2.26 -4.46 -11.01
N TYR A 133 -1.26 -3.58 -10.86
CA TYR A 133 -0.44 -3.10 -11.95
C TYR A 133 0.86 -3.91 -12.01
N VAL A 134 1.07 -4.64 -13.11
CA VAL A 134 2.26 -5.48 -13.32
C VAL A 134 3.06 -4.94 -14.50
N LYS A 135 4.36 -4.72 -14.28
CA LYS A 135 5.29 -4.36 -15.35
C LYS A 135 5.64 -5.62 -16.16
N LYS A 136 5.39 -5.57 -17.47
CA LYS A 136 5.78 -6.62 -18.42
C LYS A 136 6.95 -6.11 -19.26
N ILE A 137 7.89 -7.00 -19.57
CA ILE A 137 9.01 -6.72 -20.48
C ILE A 137 8.92 -7.71 -21.65
N GLU A 138 9.03 -7.16 -22.85
CA GLU A 138 9.17 -7.96 -24.06
C GLU A 138 10.65 -8.34 -24.23
N LEU A 139 10.91 -9.63 -24.40
CA LEU A 139 12.25 -10.16 -24.62
C LEU A 139 12.52 -10.24 -26.12
N MET A 140 13.76 -9.98 -26.53
CA MET A 140 14.19 -10.24 -27.91
C MET A 140 14.10 -11.74 -28.20
N ASP A 141 13.67 -12.11 -29.41
CA ASP A 141 13.45 -13.51 -29.83
C ASP A 141 14.67 -14.41 -29.59
N SER A 142 15.88 -13.89 -29.81
CA SER A 142 17.12 -14.64 -29.58
C SER A 142 17.32 -15.01 -28.10
N LEU A 143 16.99 -14.10 -27.19
CA LEU A 143 17.11 -14.31 -25.75
C LEU A 143 15.97 -15.22 -25.24
N ALA A 144 14.75 -15.03 -25.76
CA ALA A 144 13.63 -15.91 -25.45
C ALA A 144 13.93 -17.36 -25.86
N PHE A 145 14.54 -17.56 -27.03
CA PHE A 145 14.97 -18.89 -27.50
C PHE A 145 16.07 -19.50 -26.63
N ASP A 146 17.07 -18.72 -26.23
CA ASP A 146 18.14 -19.20 -25.36
C ASP A 146 17.60 -19.60 -23.97
N ILE A 147 16.68 -18.82 -23.41
CA ILE A 147 15.98 -19.18 -22.16
C ILE A 147 15.19 -20.48 -22.32
N ALA A 148 14.41 -20.62 -23.40
CA ALA A 148 13.63 -21.83 -23.67
C ALA A 148 14.51 -23.09 -23.85
N LYS A 149 15.74 -22.93 -24.37
CA LYS A 149 16.70 -24.03 -24.53
C LYS A 149 17.26 -24.49 -23.17
N ASN A 150 17.54 -23.57 -22.26
CA ASN A 150 18.13 -23.87 -20.96
C ASN A 150 17.11 -24.33 -19.90
N LEU A 151 15.80 -24.15 -20.16
CA LEU A 151 14.70 -24.59 -19.29
C LEU A 151 14.21 -26.03 -19.58
N LYS A 152 14.86 -26.76 -20.50
CA LYS A 152 14.65 -28.20 -20.73
C LYS A 152 15.60 -29.03 -19.88
#